data_AF-K8GEF7-F1
#
_entry.id   AF-K8GEF7-F1
#
_cell.length_a   1.000
_cell.length_b   1.000
_cell.length_c   1.000
_cell.angle_alpha   90.00
_cell.angle_beta   90.00
_cell.angle_gamma   90.00
#
_symmetry.space_group_name_H-M   'P 1'
#
loop_
_entity.id
_entity.type
_entity.pdbx_description
1 polymer ?
#
loop_
_entity_poly.entity_id
_entity_poly.type
_entity_poly.pdbx_seq_one_letter_code
_entity_poly.pdbx_strand_id
1 'polypeptide(L)'
;MLAQLPPLNSSPLNQGLGKMVPPLVLDECLVNRFKYWKEGIRQGMCHNGELYALLQEFSADERLRAYAMAYEQTEKGVEVCITVSKKSYCVWLRLRSLSHLTESSLMPSSER
;
A
#
# COMPACT_ATOMS: atom_id res chain seq x y z
N MET A 1 8.32 -16.00 -52.10
CA MET A 1 8.75 -14.89 -51.23
C MET A 1 8.09 -15.10 -49.87
N LEU A 2 8.86 -15.46 -48.83
CA LEU A 2 8.34 -15.73 -47.49
C LEU A 2 8.40 -14.44 -46.66
N ALA A 3 7.25 -13.94 -46.20
CA ALA A 3 7.18 -12.81 -45.28
C ALA A 3 7.58 -13.29 -43.87
N GLN A 4 8.70 -12.79 -43.36
CA GLN A 4 9.15 -13.02 -41.99
C GLN A 4 8.31 -12.14 -41.05
N LEU A 5 7.66 -12.75 -40.06
CA LEU A 5 7.04 -12.04 -38.94
C LEU A 5 8.16 -11.55 -38.00
N PRO A 6 8.07 -10.33 -37.45
CA PRO A 6 9.03 -9.87 -36.46
C PRO A 6 8.87 -10.66 -35.15
N PRO A 7 9.97 -10.94 -34.42
CA PRO A 7 9.91 -11.63 -33.14
C PRO A 7 9.21 -10.75 -32.08
N LEU A 8 8.23 -11.33 -31.39
CA LEU A 8 7.67 -10.80 -30.14
C LEU A 8 8.74 -10.81 -29.04
N ASN A 9 9.63 -9.83 -28.98
CA ASN A 9 10.29 -9.47 -27.72
C ASN A 9 11.05 -8.14 -27.82
N SER A 10 10.45 -7.07 -27.31
CA SER A 10 11.19 -5.85 -26.92
C SER A 10 10.32 -4.96 -26.05
N SER A 11 9.96 -5.44 -24.86
CA SER A 11 9.53 -4.54 -23.78
C SER A 11 10.73 -4.22 -22.88
N PRO A 12 11.24 -2.98 -22.84
CA PRO A 12 12.39 -2.59 -22.03
C PRO A 12 12.02 -2.27 -20.57
N LEU A 13 11.10 -3.02 -19.95
CA LEU A 13 10.63 -2.71 -18.58
C LEU A 13 11.33 -3.50 -17.46
N ASN A 14 12.36 -4.29 -17.79
CA ASN A 14 12.99 -5.21 -16.83
C ASN A 14 14.36 -4.75 -16.31
N GLN A 15 14.60 -3.45 -16.21
CA GLN A 15 15.81 -2.92 -15.61
C GLN A 15 15.48 -1.92 -14.51
N GLY A 16 15.46 -2.40 -13.26
CA GLY A 16 15.56 -1.56 -12.06
C GLY A 16 14.33 -1.42 -11.16
N LEU A 17 13.31 -2.27 -11.24
CA LEU A 17 12.20 -2.22 -10.28
C LEU A 17 12.64 -2.83 -8.94
N GLY A 18 12.88 -2.00 -7.92
CA GLY A 18 12.74 -2.45 -6.54
C GLY A 18 11.40 -3.19 -6.45
N LYS A 19 11.41 -4.42 -5.92
CA LYS A 19 10.26 -5.34 -5.98
C LYS A 19 8.97 -4.62 -5.58
N MET A 20 8.16 -4.19 -6.55
CA MET A 20 6.85 -3.61 -6.28
C MET A 20 5.94 -4.76 -5.86
N VAL A 21 5.57 -4.77 -4.58
CA VAL A 21 4.68 -5.79 -4.03
C VAL A 21 3.25 -5.26 -4.14
N PRO A 22 2.33 -5.99 -4.80
CA PRO A 22 0.93 -5.58 -4.89
C PRO A 22 0.28 -5.52 -3.50
N PRO A 23 -0.76 -4.69 -3.31
CA PRO A 23 -1.48 -4.61 -2.03
C PRO A 23 -2.02 -5.98 -1.60
N LEU A 24 -1.77 -6.36 -0.36
CA LEU A 24 -2.34 -7.58 0.22
C LEU A 24 -3.86 -7.40 0.40
N VAL A 25 -4.66 -8.37 -0.03
CA VAL A 25 -6.12 -8.35 0.15
C VAL A 25 -6.52 -9.41 1.17
N LEU A 26 -7.22 -9.01 2.23
CA LEU A 26 -7.64 -9.86 3.34
C LEU A 26 -9.15 -9.78 3.56
N ASP A 27 -9.73 -10.86 4.10
CA ASP A 27 -11.07 -10.81 4.67
C ASP A 27 -11.01 -10.05 6.01
N GLU A 28 -11.97 -9.15 6.27
CA GLU A 28 -12.05 -8.40 7.52
C GLU A 28 -12.09 -9.30 8.77
N CYS A 29 -12.61 -10.52 8.66
CA CYS A 29 -12.70 -11.45 9.78
C CYS A 29 -11.33 -12.00 10.22
N LEU A 30 -10.28 -11.80 9.42
CA LEU A 30 -8.92 -12.30 9.69
C LEU A 30 -8.04 -11.28 10.42
N VAL A 31 -8.56 -10.11 10.76
CA VAL A 31 -7.78 -9.04 11.39
C VAL A 31 -8.35 -8.64 12.74
N ASN A 32 -7.46 -8.30 13.67
CA ASN A 32 -7.86 -7.81 14.99
C ASN A 32 -7.85 -6.28 15.00
N ARG A 33 -9.02 -5.65 14.97
CA ARG A 33 -9.16 -4.18 15.01
C ARG A 33 -8.99 -3.64 16.43
N PHE A 34 -8.39 -2.46 16.55
CA PHE A 34 -8.25 -1.73 17.80
C PHE A 34 -8.37 -0.22 17.56
N LYS A 35 -8.55 0.54 18.64
CA LYS A 35 -8.50 2.01 18.62
C LYS A 35 -7.24 2.47 19.33
N TYR A 36 -6.66 3.57 18.86
CA TYR A 36 -5.49 4.17 19.48
C TYR A 36 -5.55 5.70 19.38
N TRP A 37 -4.74 6.38 20.18
CA TRP A 37 -4.66 7.84 20.19
C TRP A 37 -3.47 8.33 19.37
N LYS A 38 -3.73 9.13 18.34
CA LYS A 38 -2.74 9.92 17.59
C LYS A 38 -3.45 11.11 16.97
N GLU A 39 -3.31 12.29 17.57
CA GLU A 39 -4.03 13.51 17.16
C GLU A 39 -5.57 13.30 17.14
N GLY A 40 -6.06 12.46 18.06
CA GLY A 40 -7.45 11.99 18.09
C GLY A 40 -7.56 10.47 18.10
N ILE A 41 -8.79 9.97 18.18
CA ILE A 41 -9.07 8.53 18.15
C ILE A 41 -8.93 8.05 16.70
N ARG A 42 -7.99 7.15 16.47
CA ARG A 42 -7.77 6.48 15.18
C ARG A 42 -8.07 4.99 15.25
N GLN A 43 -8.31 4.39 14.10
CA GLN A 43 -8.51 2.95 13.96
C GLN A 43 -7.22 2.28 13.49
N GLY A 44 -6.89 1.15 14.11
CA GLY A 44 -5.79 0.29 13.71
C GLY A 44 -6.23 -1.17 13.60
N MET A 45 -5.38 -1.98 12.98
CA MET A 45 -5.54 -3.43 12.98
C MET A 45 -4.23 -4.14 13.22
N CYS A 46 -4.30 -5.36 13.73
CA CYS A 46 -3.19 -6.29 13.79
C CYS A 46 -3.45 -7.48 12.86
N HIS A 47 -2.44 -7.82 12.06
CA HIS A 47 -2.42 -8.98 11.19
C HIS A 47 -1.00 -9.56 11.15
N ASN A 48 -0.85 -10.86 11.39
CA ASN A 48 0.45 -11.56 11.42
C ASN A 48 1.53 -10.89 12.30
N GLY A 49 1.15 -10.35 13.46
CA GLY A 49 2.08 -9.68 14.38
C GLY A 49 2.50 -8.26 13.95
N GLU A 50 1.94 -7.76 12.86
CA GLU A 50 2.19 -6.42 12.34
C GLU A 50 1.02 -5.48 12.65
N LEU A 51 1.33 -4.20 12.84
CA LEU A 51 0.37 -3.16 13.16
C LEU A 51 0.15 -2.26 11.95
N TYR A 52 -1.12 -1.98 11.68
CA TYR A 52 -1.54 -1.13 10.60
C TYR A 52 -2.45 -0.01 11.09
N ALA A 53 -2.40 1.13 10.42
CA ALA A 53 -3.30 2.26 10.61
C ALA A 53 -4.30 2.35 9.45
N LEU A 54 -5.56 2.68 9.77
CA LEU A 54 -6.55 2.97 8.74
C LEU A 54 -6.17 4.25 8.01
N LEU A 55 -6.03 4.17 6.69
CA LEU A 55 -5.88 5.33 5.81
C LEU A 55 -7.24 5.83 5.37
N GLN A 56 -8.04 4.94 4.76
CA GLN A 56 -9.36 5.29 4.24
C GLN A 56 -10.27 4.07 4.16
N GLU A 57 -11.57 4.32 4.36
CA GLU A 57 -12.65 3.37 4.10
C GLU A 57 -13.43 3.79 2.86
N PHE A 58 -13.81 2.81 2.06
CA PHE A 58 -14.54 2.93 0.81
C PHE A 58 -15.78 2.06 0.86
N SER A 59 -16.84 2.49 0.17
CA SER A 59 -18.04 1.65 0.00
C SER A 59 -17.78 0.43 -0.90
N ALA A 60 -18.67 -0.56 -0.87
CA ALA A 60 -18.56 -1.76 -1.70
C ALA A 60 -18.47 -1.47 -3.21
N ASP A 61 -19.08 -0.38 -3.67
CA ASP A 61 -19.09 0.04 -5.08
C ASP A 61 -17.77 0.71 -5.50
N GLU A 62 -16.92 1.09 -4.54
CA GLU A 62 -15.68 1.82 -4.75
C GLU A 62 -14.44 0.92 -4.71
N ARG A 63 -14.61 -0.39 -4.95
CA ARG A 63 -13.52 -1.38 -4.98
C ARG A 63 -12.30 -0.93 -5.79
N LEU A 64 -12.53 -0.40 -7.00
CA LEU A 64 -11.43 0.03 -7.88
C LEU A 64 -10.68 1.23 -7.30
N ARG A 65 -11.38 2.15 -6.62
CA ARG A 65 -10.75 3.30 -5.95
C ARG A 65 -9.92 2.87 -4.76
N ALA A 66 -10.44 1.95 -3.95
CA ALA A 66 -9.70 1.38 -2.83
C ALA A 66 -8.40 0.70 -3.30
N TYR A 67 -8.47 -0.08 -4.38
CA TYR A 67 -7.30 -0.74 -4.94
C TYR A 67 -6.30 0.24 -5.56
N ALA A 68 -6.78 1.23 -6.33
CA ALA A 68 -5.92 2.25 -6.93
C ALA A 68 -5.17 3.05 -5.85
N MET A 69 -5.86 3.45 -4.78
CA MET A 69 -5.23 4.12 -3.64
C MET A 69 -4.18 3.24 -2.98
N ALA A 70 -4.49 1.97 -2.71
CA ALA A 70 -3.54 1.07 -2.09
C ALA A 70 -2.29 0.87 -2.96
N TYR A 71 -2.48 0.76 -4.28
CA TYR A 71 -1.40 0.65 -5.24
C TYR A 71 -0.50 1.89 -5.25
N GLU A 72 -1.06 3.10 -5.23
CA GLU A 72 -0.30 4.36 -5.14
C GLU A 72 0.60 4.41 -3.90
N GLN A 73 0.15 3.83 -2.78
CA GLN A 73 0.95 3.75 -1.55
C GLN A 73 2.07 2.71 -1.66
N THR A 74 1.83 1.58 -2.33
CA THR A 74 2.90 0.61 -2.63
C THR A 74 3.96 1.19 -3.57
N GLU A 75 3.57 2.06 -4.51
CA GLU A 75 4.51 2.83 -5.35
C GLU A 75 5.40 3.78 -4.53
N LYS A 76 4.90 4.26 -3.39
CA LYS A 76 5.66 5.09 -2.43
C LYS A 76 6.53 4.26 -1.47
N GLY A 77 6.60 2.94 -1.67
CA GLY A 77 7.35 2.03 -0.79
C GLY A 77 6.69 1.75 0.55
N VAL A 78 5.40 2.10 0.71
CA VAL A 78 4.64 1.83 1.92
C VAL A 78 3.97 0.46 1.78
N GLU A 79 4.16 -0.41 2.77
CA GLU A 79 3.43 -1.67 2.78
C GLU A 79 1.97 -1.44 3.12
N VAL A 80 1.09 -1.92 2.24
CA VAL A 80 -0.34 -1.67 2.31
C VAL A 80 -1.13 -2.96 2.26
N CYS A 81 -2.22 -2.97 3.02
CA CYS A 81 -3.21 -4.03 3.03
C CYS A 81 -4.61 -3.44 2.77
N ILE A 82 -5.45 -4.20 2.10
CA ILE A 82 -6.88 -3.93 1.92
C ILE A 82 -7.64 -5.01 2.69
N THR A 83 -8.54 -4.62 3.58
CA THR A 83 -9.53 -5.57 4.12
C THR A 83 -10.85 -5.42 3.40
N VAL A 84 -11.47 -6.54 3.07
CA VAL A 84 -12.76 -6.62 2.39
C VAL A 84 -13.82 -7.09 3.37
N SER A 85 -14.94 -6.38 3.40
CA SER A 85 -16.15 -6.75 4.12
C SER A 85 -17.32 -6.84 3.14
N LYS A 86 -18.50 -7.28 3.61
CA LYS A 86 -19.72 -7.26 2.78
C LYS A 86 -20.16 -5.85 2.38
N LYS A 87 -19.68 -4.81 3.07
CA LYS A 87 -20.18 -3.43 2.95
C LYS A 87 -19.12 -2.42 2.55
N SER A 88 -17.85 -2.71 2.79
CA SER A 88 -16.77 -1.75 2.63
C SER A 88 -15.42 -2.40 2.33
N TYR A 89 -14.53 -1.57 1.79
CA TYR A 89 -13.11 -1.84 1.65
C TYR A 89 -12.36 -0.86 2.55
N CYS A 90 -11.41 -1.34 3.35
CA CYS A 90 -10.56 -0.48 4.15
C CYS A 90 -9.11 -0.62 3.71
N VAL A 91 -8.44 0.50 3.46
CA VAL A 91 -7.03 0.58 3.12
C VAL A 91 -6.23 0.86 4.39
N TRP A 92 -5.22 0.03 4.64
CA TRP A 92 -4.42 0.01 5.85
C TRP A 92 -2.94 0.15 5.53
N LEU A 93 -2.26 1.06 6.23
CA LEU A 93 -0.82 1.28 6.10
C LEU A 93 -0.07 0.60 7.23
N ARG A 94 0.97 -0.18 6.92
CA ARG A 94 1.83 -0.77 7.94
C ARG A 94 2.58 0.36 8.66
N LEU A 95 2.43 0.44 9.98
CA LEU A 95 2.99 1.54 10.77
C LEU A 95 4.53 1.58 10.69
N ARG A 96 5.18 0.42 10.62
CA ARG A 96 6.65 0.34 10.51
C ARG A 96 7.18 0.89 9.18
N SER A 97 6.41 0.82 8.11
CA SER A 97 6.81 1.39 6.81
C SER A 97 6.77 2.93 6.79
N LEU A 98 6.04 3.55 7.72
CA LEU A 98 5.98 5.01 7.84
C LEU A 98 7.26 5.62 8.44
N SER A 99 8.05 4.84 9.17
CA SER A 99 9.33 5.29 9.77
C SER A 99 10.30 5.82 8.71
N HIS A 100 10.31 5.20 7.52
CA HIS A 100 11.20 5.55 6.42
C HIS A 100 10.83 6.86 5.72
N LEU A 101 9.60 7.36 5.90
CA LEU A 101 9.17 8.63 5.31
C LEU A 101 9.63 9.84 6.14
N THR A 102 9.88 9.65 7.43
CA THR A 102 10.27 10.72 8.37
C THR A 102 11.77 11.08 8.33
N GLU A 103 12.65 10.18 7.93
CA GLU A 103 14.10 10.46 7.87
C GLU A 103 14.48 11.41 6.73
N SER A 104 13.70 11.47 5.65
CA SER A 104 13.96 12.35 4.51
C SER A 104 13.73 13.84 4.79
N SER A 105 13.05 14.18 5.89
CA SER A 105 12.62 15.56 6.20
C SER A 105 13.43 16.24 7.32
N LEU A 106 14.38 15.54 7.95
CA LEU A 106 15.15 16.08 9.08
C LEU A 106 16.66 16.00 8.81
N MET A 107 17.10 16.61 7.71
CA MET A 107 18.47 17.13 7.63
C MET A 107 18.38 18.66 7.68
N PRO A 108 18.53 19.30 8.84
CA PRO A 108 18.89 20.71 8.87
C PRO A 108 20.30 20.82 8.27
N SER A 109 20.39 21.49 7.12
CA SER A 109 21.65 21.93 6.54
C SER A 109 22.49 22.62 7.61
N SER A 110 23.56 21.97 8.06
CA SER A 110 24.61 22.65 8.81
C SER A 110 25.38 23.49 7.80
N GLU A 111 25.13 24.79 7.77
CA GLU A 111 26.05 25.76 7.19
C GLU A 111 26.62 26.65 8.29
N ARG A 112 27.87 27.01 8.07
CA ARG A 112 28.91 27.43 9.02
C ARG A 112 28.80 28.88 9.47
#